data_AF-A0A9J6FUV4-F1
#
_entry.id   AF-A0A9J6FUV4-F1
#
_cell.length_a   1.000
_cell.length_b   1.000
_cell.length_c   1.000
_cell.angle_alpha   90.00
_cell.angle_beta   90.00
_cell.angle_gamma   90.00
#
_symmetry.space_group_name_H-M   'P 1'
#
loop_
_entity.id
_entity.type
_entity.pdbx_description
1 polymer ?
#
loop_
_entity_poly.entity_id
_entity_poly.type
_entity_poly.pdbx_seq_one_letter_code
_entity_poly.pdbx_strand_id
1 'polypeptide(L)'
;MPTLLKKRVAVVRLKHPANMGRTCEDVRFLVLVLTPTKEKGTKNAVETGRTFATLFADGEFRRRLWEARSTADFVDELMAHARALSSDQRKALALNGNLPHDKTVDDKVSVLFSACKFRP
;
A
#
# COMPACT_ATOMS: atom_id res chain seq x y z
N MET A 1 6.38 28.62 1.22
CA MET A 1 5.99 27.34 0.58
C MET A 1 5.92 26.27 1.66
N PRO A 2 4.76 25.68 1.97
CA PRO A 2 4.69 24.64 3.00
C PRO A 2 5.41 23.38 2.51
N THR A 3 6.54 23.05 3.14
CA THR A 3 7.32 21.84 2.82
C THR A 3 6.79 20.66 3.63
N LEU A 4 6.54 19.53 2.96
CA LEU A 4 6.12 18.27 3.59
C LEU A 4 7.20 17.81 4.59
N LEU A 5 6.89 17.80 5.90
CA LEU A 5 7.85 17.46 6.96
C LEU A 5 8.00 15.95 7.20
N LYS A 6 6.98 15.17 6.85
CA LYS A 6 6.94 13.71 7.04
C LYS A 6 6.37 13.05 5.80
N LYS A 7 6.85 11.84 5.50
CA LYS A 7 6.26 10.98 4.48
C LYS A 7 4.78 10.73 4.78
N ARG A 8 3.95 10.74 3.75
CA ARG A 8 2.53 10.40 3.85
C ARG A 8 2.14 9.46 2.72
N VAL A 9 1.31 8.47 3.03
CA VAL A 9 0.68 7.63 2.02
C VAL A 9 -0.83 7.82 2.13
N ALA A 10 -1.48 8.00 0.99
CA ALA A 10 -2.93 8.02 0.88
C ALA A 10 -3.36 6.94 -0.10
N VAL A 11 -4.37 6.15 0.27
CA VAL A 11 -5.03 5.21 -0.62
C VAL A 11 -6.45 5.69 -0.84
N VAL A 12 -6.84 5.80 -2.10
CA VAL A 12 -8.12 6.36 -2.52
C VAL A 12 -8.87 5.31 -3.33
N ARG A 13 -10.12 5.06 -2.94
CA ARG A 13 -11.08 4.25 -3.72
C ARG A 13 -12.02 5.18 -4.47
N LEU A 14 -11.99 5.12 -5.80
CA LEU A 14 -12.84 5.90 -6.68
C LEU A 14 -14.23 5.24 -6.78
N LYS A 15 -15.29 6.05 -6.69
CA LYS A 15 -16.67 5.57 -6.82
C LYS A 15 -17.00 5.11 -8.23
N HIS A 16 -16.44 5.82 -9.21
CA HIS A 16 -16.57 5.52 -10.62
C HIS A 16 -15.18 5.26 -11.19
N PRO A 17 -15.04 4.29 -12.10
CA PRO A 17 -13.79 4.11 -12.82
C PRO A 17 -13.38 5.41 -13.51
N ALA A 18 -12.09 5.75 -13.44
CA ALA A 18 -11.55 6.92 -14.09
C ALA A 18 -10.42 6.52 -15.06
N ASN A 19 -10.38 7.16 -16.22
CA ASN A 19 -9.28 6.99 -17.16
C ASN A 19 -8.19 7.99 -16.82
N MET A 20 -7.00 7.51 -16.47
CA MET A 20 -5.84 8.31 -16.09
C MET A 20 -4.72 8.33 -17.15
N GLY A 21 -5.04 7.92 -18.38
CA GLY A 21 -4.12 7.94 -19.51
C GLY A 21 -4.42 6.83 -20.50
N ARG A 22 -3.60 6.75 -21.56
CA ARG A 22 -3.79 5.78 -22.67
C ARG A 22 -3.67 4.32 -22.26
N THR A 23 -2.99 4.03 -21.16
CA THR A 23 -2.76 2.66 -20.65
C THR A 23 -3.37 2.46 -19.26
N CYS A 24 -4.13 3.43 -18.76
CA CYS A 24 -4.68 3.43 -17.41
C CYS A 24 -6.18 3.71 -17.48
N GLU A 25 -6.88 2.78 -18.11
CA GLU A 25 -8.34 2.75 -18.19
C GLU A 25 -8.91 2.05 -16.95
N ASP A 26 -10.13 2.40 -16.58
CA ASP A 26 -10.86 1.79 -15.46
C ASP A 26 -10.15 1.80 -14.10
N VAL A 27 -9.40 2.88 -13.80
CA VAL A 27 -8.73 3.04 -12.51
C VAL A 27 -9.77 3.19 -11.40
N ARG A 28 -9.70 2.31 -10.39
CA ARG A 28 -10.58 2.31 -9.20
C ARG A 28 -9.86 2.57 -7.90
N PHE A 29 -8.55 2.32 -7.86
CA PHE A 29 -7.69 2.57 -6.71
C PHE A 29 -6.55 3.49 -7.11
N LEU A 30 -6.23 4.43 -6.24
CA LEU A 30 -5.09 5.32 -6.38
C LEU A 30 -4.28 5.32 -5.09
N VAL A 31 -2.98 5.05 -5.20
CA VAL A 31 -2.04 5.10 -4.08
C VAL A 31 -1.10 6.28 -4.32
N LEU A 32 -1.21 7.29 -3.46
CA LEU A 32 -0.37 8.49 -3.49
C LEU A 32 0.67 8.42 -2.38
N VAL A 33 1.95 8.45 -2.76
CA VAL A 33 3.08 8.48 -1.84
C VAL A 33 3.75 9.86 -1.92
N LEU A 34 3.70 10.62 -0.82
CA LEU A 34 4.32 11.93 -0.71
C LEU A 34 5.54 11.83 0.20
N THR A 35 6.71 12.26 -0.28
CA THR A 35 7.97 12.28 0.48
C THR A 35 8.58 13.69 0.54
N PRO A 36 9.24 14.08 1.65
CA PRO A 36 9.94 15.35 1.76
C PRO A 36 11.06 15.49 0.72
N THR A 37 11.23 16.67 0.13
CA THR A 37 12.27 16.94 -0.88
C THR A 37 13.69 17.01 -0.30
N LYS A 38 13.83 17.30 1.01
CA LYS A 38 15.13 17.48 1.69
C LYS A 38 15.79 16.17 2.14
N GLU A 39 15.09 15.04 2.08
CA GLU A 39 15.74 13.74 2.25
C GLU A 39 16.40 13.35 0.93
N LYS A 40 17.74 13.37 0.93
CA LYS A 40 18.60 12.97 -0.18
C LYS A 40 18.43 11.46 -0.44
N GLY A 41 17.34 11.05 -1.08
CA GLY A 41 17.06 9.65 -1.35
C GLY A 41 15.74 9.42 -2.08
N THR A 42 15.77 9.40 -3.40
CA THR A 42 14.65 8.94 -4.26
C THR A 42 14.29 7.46 -4.06
N LYS A 43 15.04 6.72 -3.25
CA LYS A 43 14.88 5.28 -3.05
C LYS A 43 13.63 4.89 -2.25
N ASN A 44 13.16 5.72 -1.31
CA ASN A 44 12.08 5.31 -0.42
C ASN A 44 10.66 5.41 -1.03
N ALA A 45 10.38 6.42 -1.85
CA ALA A 45 9.03 6.60 -2.44
C ALA A 45 8.72 5.51 -3.47
N VAL A 46 9.69 5.22 -4.34
CA VAL A 46 9.56 4.20 -5.39
C VAL A 46 9.44 2.80 -4.78
N GLU A 47 10.24 2.48 -3.77
CA GLU A 47 10.13 1.20 -3.06
C GLU A 47 8.78 1.04 -2.38
N THR A 48 8.29 2.10 -1.71
CA THR A 48 6.93 2.09 -1.12
C THR A 48 5.86 1.88 -2.19
N GLY A 49 5.98 2.57 -3.33
CA GLY A 49 5.09 2.39 -4.46
C GLY A 49 5.10 0.95 -4.98
N ARG A 50 6.28 0.33 -5.08
CA ARG A 50 6.42 -1.09 -5.46
C ARG A 50 5.75 -2.00 -4.45
N THR A 51 5.92 -1.78 -3.15
CA THR A 51 5.24 -2.56 -2.11
C THR A 51 3.73 -2.54 -2.30
N PHE A 52 3.13 -1.36 -2.47
CA PHE A 52 1.70 -1.26 -2.74
C PHE A 52 1.31 -1.88 -4.08
N ALA A 53 2.10 -1.69 -5.14
CA ALA A 53 1.81 -2.30 -6.44
C ALA A 53 1.79 -3.83 -6.36
N THR A 54 2.74 -4.43 -5.65
CA THR A 54 2.79 -5.89 -5.42
C THR A 54 1.59 -6.37 -4.62
N LEU A 55 1.20 -5.66 -3.55
CA LEU A 55 0.01 -6.01 -2.77
C LEU A 55 -1.26 -5.95 -3.65
N PHE A 56 -1.45 -4.86 -4.39
CA PHE A 56 -2.62 -4.68 -5.26
C PHE A 56 -2.61 -5.57 -6.51
N ALA A 57 -1.50 -6.27 -6.81
CA ALA A 57 -1.45 -7.23 -7.92
C ALA A 57 -2.29 -8.48 -7.64
N ASP A 58 -2.46 -8.87 -6.37
CA ASP A 58 -3.36 -9.95 -5.97
C ASP A 58 -4.83 -9.52 -6.18
N GLY A 59 -5.52 -10.24 -7.08
CA GLY A 59 -6.90 -9.96 -7.44
C GLY A 59 -7.90 -10.24 -6.31
N GLU A 60 -7.70 -11.29 -5.53
CA GLU A 60 -8.57 -11.63 -4.40
C GLU A 60 -8.41 -10.62 -3.27
N PHE A 61 -7.17 -10.25 -2.95
CA PHE A 61 -6.91 -9.20 -1.99
C PHE A 61 -7.53 -7.86 -2.42
N ARG A 62 -7.35 -7.48 -3.69
CA ARG A 62 -7.92 -6.25 -4.24
C ARG A 62 -9.46 -6.25 -4.19
N ARG A 63 -10.10 -7.41 -4.37
CA ARG A 63 -11.56 -7.57 -4.20
C ARG A 63 -11.97 -7.35 -2.73
N ARG A 64 -11.26 -7.94 -1.76
CA ARG A 64 -11.56 -7.75 -0.33
C ARG A 64 -11.39 -6.29 0.10
N LEU A 65 -10.35 -5.60 -0.38
CA LEU A 65 -10.20 -4.16 -0.19
C LEU A 65 -11.34 -3.33 -0.82
N TRP A 66 -11.90 -3.79 -1.94
CA TRP A 66 -13.06 -3.15 -2.57
C TRP A 66 -14.34 -3.36 -1.77
N GLU A 67 -14.49 -4.49 -1.09
CA GLU A 67 -15.66 -4.83 -0.26
C GLU A 67 -15.64 -4.19 1.12
N ALA A 68 -14.45 -3.76 1.60
CA ALA A 68 -14.31 -3.06 2.87
C ALA A 68 -15.30 -1.87 2.99
N ARG A 69 -16.04 -1.84 4.09
CA ARG A 69 -17.08 -0.84 4.36
C ARG A 69 -16.66 0.20 5.40
N SER A 70 -15.56 -0.03 6.10
CA SER A 70 -14.96 0.94 7.00
C SER A 70 -13.47 1.10 6.74
N THR A 71 -12.89 2.20 7.23
CA THR A 71 -11.44 2.39 7.21
C THR A 71 -10.73 1.31 8.05
N ALA A 72 -11.35 0.87 9.16
CA ALA A 72 -10.79 -0.17 10.00
C ALA A 72 -10.71 -1.50 9.24
N ASP A 73 -11.81 -1.92 8.58
CA ASP A 73 -11.85 -3.15 7.78
C ASP A 73 -10.78 -3.12 6.67
N PHE A 74 -10.60 -1.96 6.04
CA PHE A 74 -9.59 -1.79 4.99
C PHE A 74 -8.18 -1.96 5.55
N VAL A 75 -7.89 -1.37 6.71
CA VAL A 75 -6.58 -1.49 7.37
C VAL A 75 -6.35 -2.91 7.86
N ASP A 76 -7.35 -3.56 8.43
CA ASP A 76 -7.25 -4.94 8.91
C ASP A 76 -6.97 -5.90 7.76
N GLU A 77 -7.67 -5.76 6.63
CA GLU A 77 -7.43 -6.57 5.44
C GLU A 77 -6.03 -6.33 4.87
N LEU A 78 -5.60 -5.06 4.79
CA LEU A 78 -4.26 -4.69 4.33
C LEU A 78 -3.16 -5.31 5.22
N MET A 79 -3.33 -5.24 6.54
CA MET A 79 -2.38 -5.78 7.51
C MET A 79 -2.37 -7.31 7.52
N ALA A 80 -3.53 -7.95 7.42
CA ALA A 80 -3.65 -9.41 7.34
C ALA A 80 -2.93 -9.94 6.10
N HIS A 81 -3.14 -9.33 4.93
CA HIS A 81 -2.49 -9.73 3.70
C HIS A 81 -0.98 -9.47 3.71
N ALA A 82 -0.52 -8.33 4.25
CA ALA A 82 0.91 -8.05 4.42
C ALA A 82 1.61 -9.07 5.33
N ARG A 83 0.95 -9.52 6.41
CA ARG A 83 1.46 -10.59 7.29
C ARG A 83 1.52 -11.92 6.58
N ALA A 84 0.49 -12.29 5.82
CA ALA A 84 0.49 -13.53 5.04
C ALA A 84 1.64 -13.54 4.02
N LEU A 85 1.79 -12.46 3.24
CA LEU A 85 2.83 -12.33 2.23
C LEU A 85 4.25 -12.41 2.83
N SER A 86 4.49 -11.73 3.96
CA SER A 86 5.78 -11.81 4.65
C SER A 86 6.07 -13.21 5.20
N SER A 87 5.04 -13.94 5.65
CA SER A 87 5.19 -15.33 6.09
C SER A 87 5.53 -16.28 4.95
N ASP A 88 4.90 -16.12 3.78
CA ASP A 88 5.14 -16.97 2.61
C ASP A 88 6.49 -16.66 1.97
N GLN A 89 6.88 -15.39 1.93
CA GLN A 89 8.22 -14.99 1.51
C GLN A 89 9.29 -15.60 2.42
N ARG A 90 9.04 -15.68 3.73
CA ARG A 90 9.94 -16.34 4.68
C ARG A 90 10.00 -17.86 4.49
N LYS A 91 8.87 -18.52 4.21
CA LYS A 91 8.85 -19.97 3.88
C LYS A 91 9.60 -20.25 2.57
N ALA A 92 9.40 -19.44 1.54
CA ALA A 92 10.09 -19.58 0.26
C ALA A 92 11.62 -19.40 0.42
N LEU A 93 12.06 -18.48 1.28
CA LEU A 93 13.48 -18.31 1.61
C LEU A 93 14.03 -19.46 2.47
N ALA A 94 13.22 -20.01 3.40
CA ALA A 94 13.60 -21.15 4.22
C ALA A 94 13.80 -22.43 3.38
N LEU A 95 13.01 -22.63 2.33
CA LEU A 95 13.21 -23.71 1.35
C LEU A 95 14.50 -23.53 0.53
N ASN A 96 14.94 -22.28 0.35
CA ASN A 96 16.15 -21.93 -0.40
C ASN A 96 17.43 -21.80 0.47
N GLY A 97 17.39 -22.24 1.73
CA GLY A 97 18.59 -22.47 2.55
C GLY A 97 19.35 -21.24 3.06
N ASN A 98 18.79 -20.03 3.01
CA ASN A 98 19.48 -18.83 3.49
C ASN A 98 18.56 -18.03 4.44
N LEU A 99 18.86 -18.07 5.75
CA LEU A 99 18.13 -17.35 6.79
C LEU A 99 18.67 -15.92 6.95
N PRO A 100 17.92 -14.86 6.64
CA PRO A 100 18.28 -13.52 7.08
C PRO A 100 17.80 -13.26 8.52
N HIS A 101 18.68 -12.62 9.28
CA HIS A 101 18.48 -12.20 10.67
C HIS A 101 17.43 -11.09 10.76
N ASP A 102 16.61 -11.22 11.81
CA ASP A 102 15.54 -10.34 12.27
C ASP A 102 15.75 -8.83 12.01
N LYS A 103 14.78 -8.22 11.32
CA LYS A 103 14.41 -6.81 11.52
C LYS A 103 12.90 -6.76 11.59
N THR A 104 12.42 -6.51 12.80
CA THR A 104 11.05 -6.19 13.14
C THR A 104 10.55 -5.10 12.20
N VAL A 105 9.61 -5.43 11.30
CA VAL A 105 8.95 -4.45 10.42
C VAL A 105 7.86 -3.76 11.24
N ASP A 106 8.28 -3.02 12.26
CA ASP A 106 7.44 -2.14 13.07
C ASP A 106 7.77 -0.68 12.73
N ASP A 107 7.64 -0.32 11.46
CA ASP A 107 7.81 1.07 11.02
C ASP A 107 6.53 1.59 10.39
N LYS A 108 5.62 1.99 11.30
CA LYS A 108 4.67 3.10 11.19
C LYS A 108 4.24 3.41 9.75
N VAL A 109 3.35 2.59 9.21
CA VAL A 109 2.55 3.01 8.06
C VAL A 109 1.58 4.07 8.54
N SER A 110 2.01 5.33 8.54
CA SER A 110 1.11 6.47 8.69
C SER A 110 0.31 6.65 7.40
N VAL A 111 -0.73 5.83 7.25
CA VAL A 111 -1.69 6.00 6.16
C VAL A 111 -2.64 7.11 6.56
N LEU A 112 -2.55 8.24 5.87
CA LEU A 112 -3.54 9.30 6.01
C LEU A 112 -4.68 8.97 5.05
N PHE A 113 -5.73 8.34 5.56
CA PHE A 113 -6.96 8.15 4.81
C PHE A 113 -7.73 9.48 4.81
N SER A 114 -7.73 10.16 3.67
CA SER A 114 -8.76 11.16 3.41
C SER A 114 -10.07 10.39 3.23
N ALA A 115 -11.04 10.67 4.09
CA ALA A 115 -12.28 9.93 4.21
C ALA A 115 -12.87 9.55 2.84
N CYS A 116 -12.69 8.29 2.44
CA CYS A 116 -13.64 7.67 1.55
C CYS A 116 -14.99 7.83 2.27
N LYS A 117 -15.93 8.56 1.66
CA LYS A 117 -17.35 8.41 1.99
C LYS A 117 -17.69 6.95 1.70
N PHE A 118 -17.43 6.06 2.67
CA PHE A 118 -17.99 4.73 2.71
C PHE A 118 -19.50 4.91 2.62
N ARG A 119 -20.13 4.22 1.67
CA ARG A 119 -21.59 4.30 1.53
C ARG A 119 -22.23 3.88 2.86
N PRO A 120 -23.37 4.49 3.25
CA PRO A 120 -24.25 3.90 4.24
C PRO A 120 -24.78 2.54 3.77
#